data_AF-A0A954AAN2-F1
#
_entry.id   AF-A0A954AAN2-F1
#
_cell.length_a   1.000
_cell.length_b   1.000
_cell.length_c   1.000
_cell.angle_alpha   90.00
_cell.angle_beta   90.00
_cell.angle_gamma   90.00
#
_symmetry.space_group_name_H-M   'P 1'
#
loop_
_entity.id
_entity.type
_entity.pdbx_description
1 polymer ?
#
loop_
_entity_poly.entity_id
_entity_poly.type
_entity_poly.pdbx_seq_one_letter_code
_entity_poly.pdbx_strand_id
1 'polypeptide(L)'
;TLSAGEDPLRFLELWGAVFAVSLAFQVGASLRRARWTGEPFWSSLVIEIVHALWPPFVVALVLTGLLFDRGVPDLIPVTWVLCYGIGALAAARHHREVGWLGLAFLVTGALYAVTPVSDALLLGVSFCVHHLLFGLLLAWRRAA
;
A
#
# COMPACT_ATOMS: atom_id res chain seq x y z
N THR A 1 -16.72 1.44 -7.60
CA THR A 1 -18.05 1.14 -7.05
C THR A 1 -18.09 -0.35 -6.78
N LEU A 2 -18.32 -0.75 -5.53
CA LEU A 2 -18.74 -2.09 -5.17
C LEU A 2 -19.80 -2.50 -6.19
N SER A 3 -19.45 -3.48 -7.02
CA SER A 3 -20.32 -3.93 -8.09
C SER A 3 -21.65 -4.29 -7.45
N ALA A 4 -22.73 -3.64 -7.91
CA ALA A 4 -24.04 -3.64 -7.25
C ALA A 4 -24.46 -5.05 -6.81
N GLY A 5 -24.26 -5.38 -5.52
CA GLY A 5 -24.57 -6.70 -4.95
C GLY A 5 -23.51 -7.31 -4.01
N GLU A 6 -22.28 -6.79 -3.92
CA GLU A 6 -21.29 -7.31 -2.97
C GLU A 6 -21.48 -6.74 -1.56
N ASP A 7 -21.54 -7.61 -0.55
CA ASP A 7 -21.60 -7.25 0.87
C ASP A 7 -20.31 -6.51 1.28
N PRO A 8 -20.40 -5.24 1.74
CA PRO A 8 -19.24 -4.46 2.18
C PRO A 8 -18.42 -5.15 3.28
N LEU A 9 -19.07 -5.93 4.15
CA LEU A 9 -18.37 -6.69 5.20
C LEU A 9 -17.51 -7.79 4.60
N ARG A 10 -18.06 -8.56 3.66
CA ARG A 10 -17.32 -9.61 2.96
C ARG A 10 -16.15 -9.05 2.17
N PHE A 11 -16.32 -7.88 1.54
CA PHE A 11 -15.23 -7.18 0.86
C PHE A 11 -14.11 -6.81 1.84
N LEU A 12 -14.47 -6.21 2.98
CA LEU A 12 -13.51 -5.80 4.02
C LEU A 12 -12.79 -7.00 4.65
N GLU A 13 -13.50 -8.11 4.89
CA GLU A 13 -12.94 -9.36 5.39
C GLU A 13 -11.91 -9.95 4.41
N LEU A 14 -12.28 -10.06 3.13
CA LEU A 14 -11.41 -10.61 2.09
C LEU A 14 -10.15 -9.75 1.92
N TRP A 15 -10.32 -8.44 1.74
CA TRP A 15 -9.19 -7.54 1.53
C TRP A 15 -8.37 -7.31 2.80
N GLY A 16 -9.01 -7.36 3.98
CA GLY A 16 -8.33 -7.37 5.27
C GLY A 16 -7.45 -8.62 5.43
N ALA A 17 -7.93 -9.79 5.02
CA ALA A 17 -7.14 -11.02 5.01
C ALA A 17 -5.98 -10.94 4.02
N VAL A 18 -6.21 -10.42 2.80
CA VAL A 18 -5.16 -10.19 1.80
C VAL A 18 -4.08 -9.25 2.34
N PHE A 19 -4.49 -8.15 2.98
CA PHE A 19 -3.58 -7.21 3.63
C PHE A 19 -2.75 -7.90 4.73
N ALA A 20 -3.40 -8.64 5.64
CA ALA A 20 -2.71 -9.33 6.73
C ALA A 20 -1.69 -10.36 6.22
N VAL A 21 -2.06 -11.16 5.22
CA VAL A 21 -1.17 -12.14 4.59
C VAL A 21 0.01 -11.45 3.91
N SER A 22 -0.26 -10.36 3.16
CA SER A 22 0.78 -9.60 2.46
C SER A 22 1.76 -8.94 3.43
N LEU A 23 1.26 -8.36 4.51
CA LEU A 23 2.08 -7.76 5.57
C LEU A 23 2.93 -8.83 6.27
N ALA A 24 2.34 -9.96 6.66
CA ALA A 24 3.06 -11.06 7.29
C ALA A 24 4.16 -11.62 6.37
N PHE A 25 3.86 -11.79 5.08
CA PHE A 25 4.85 -12.20 4.09
C PHE A 25 5.99 -11.18 3.96
N GLN A 26 5.68 -9.89 3.85
CA GLN A 26 6.68 -8.84 3.71
C GLN A 26 7.59 -8.75 4.94
N VAL A 27 7.01 -8.76 6.14
CA VAL A 27 7.78 -8.74 7.40
C VAL A 27 8.62 -10.00 7.53
N GLY A 28 8.05 -11.18 7.29
CA GLY A 28 8.76 -12.46 7.36
C GLY A 28 9.91 -12.56 6.36
N ALA A 29 9.70 -12.13 5.12
CA ALA A 29 10.73 -12.11 4.09
C ALA A 29 11.86 -11.14 4.44
N SER A 30 11.54 -9.94 4.94
CA SER A 30 12.52 -8.96 5.39
C SER A 30 13.34 -9.47 6.59
N LEU A 31 12.69 -10.11 7.57
CA LEU A 31 13.36 -10.71 8.73
C LEU A 31 14.29 -11.87 8.31
N ARG A 32 13.82 -12.76 7.42
CA ARG A 32 14.63 -13.86 6.88
C ARG A 32 15.85 -13.33 6.14
N ARG A 33 15.67 -12.29 5.31
CA ARG A 33 16.76 -11.65 4.56
C ARG A 33 17.80 -11.06 5.50
N ALA A 34 17.39 -10.28 6.50
CA ALA A 34 18.30 -9.67 7.48
C ALA A 34 19.14 -10.74 8.21
N ARG A 35 18.52 -11.86 8.58
CA ARG A 35 19.23 -13.01 9.18
C ARG A 35 20.25 -13.65 8.26
N TRP A 36 19.98 -13.72 6.96
CA TRP A 36 20.88 -14.33 5.97
C TRP A 36 22.03 -13.43 5.55
N THR A 37 21.81 -12.12 5.47
CA THR A 37 22.84 -11.15 5.03
C THR A 37 23.66 -10.59 6.19
N GLY A 38 23.29 -10.87 7.45
CA GLY A 38 23.94 -10.31 8.63
C GLY A 38 23.73 -8.81 8.80
N GLU A 39 22.85 -8.20 7.99
CA GLU A 39 22.51 -6.78 8.09
C GLU A 39 21.45 -6.56 9.18
N PRO A 40 21.50 -5.42 9.90
CA PRO A 40 20.46 -5.08 10.85
C PRO A 40 19.12 -4.92 10.12
N PHE A 41 18.09 -5.66 10.57
CA PHE A 41 16.72 -5.53 10.08
C PHE A 41 16.21 -4.08 10.19
N TRP A 42 16.58 -3.41 11.28
CA TRP A 42 16.33 -2.00 11.53
C TRP A 42 17.46 -1.15 10.97
N SER A 43 17.59 -1.11 9.65
CA SER A 43 18.42 -0.11 9.01
C SER A 43 17.78 1.28 9.15
N SER A 44 18.59 2.33 9.03
CA SER A 44 18.08 3.72 9.05
C SER A 44 16.97 3.94 8.03
N LEU A 45 17.05 3.27 6.88
CA LEU A 45 16.03 3.27 5.84
C LEU A 45 14.70 2.66 6.30
N VAL A 46 14.72 1.49 6.95
CA VAL A 46 13.49 0.83 7.42
C VAL A 46 12.80 1.70 8.46
N ILE A 47 13.57 2.28 9.40
CA ILE A 47 13.01 3.18 10.43
C ILE A 47 12.38 4.42 9.78
N GLU A 48 13.05 5.04 8.81
CA GLU A 48 12.54 6.20 8.10
C GLU A 48 11.23 5.88 7.37
N ILE A 49 11.18 4.75 6.64
CA ILE A 49 9.98 4.29 5.95
C ILE A 49 8.83 4.04 6.93
N VAL A 50 9.10 3.36 8.05
CA VAL A 50 8.08 3.09 9.09
C VAL A 50 7.58 4.40 9.69
N HIS A 51 8.48 5.34 10.01
CA HIS A 51 8.10 6.64 10.55
C HIS A 51 7.28 7.49 9.57
N ALA A 52 7.55 7.37 8.27
CA ALA A 52 6.79 8.06 7.22
C ALA A 52 5.42 7.40 6.96
N LEU A 53 5.31 6.08 7.08
CA LEU A 53 4.08 5.32 6.81
C LEU A 53 3.13 5.24 8.01
N TRP A 54 3.63 5.31 9.25
CA TRP A 54 2.75 5.14 10.42
C TRP A 54 1.62 6.19 10.49
N PRO A 55 1.87 7.50 10.27
CA PRO A 55 0.80 8.49 10.39
C PRO A 55 -0.31 8.30 9.34
N PRO A 56 -0.02 8.15 8.02
CA PRO A 56 -1.07 7.95 7.04
C PRO A 56 -1.78 6.59 7.19
N PHE A 57 -1.12 5.55 7.73
CA PHE A 57 -1.80 4.29 8.05
C PHE A 57 -2.83 4.45 9.16
N VAL A 58 -2.49 5.17 10.22
CA VAL A 58 -3.44 5.48 11.29
C VAL A 58 -4.60 6.32 10.76
N VAL A 59 -4.32 7.30 9.91
CA VAL A 59 -5.36 8.08 9.24
C VAL A 59 -6.26 7.19 8.37
N ALA A 60 -5.70 6.29 7.58
CA ALA A 60 -6.47 5.36 6.74
C ALA A 60 -7.37 4.44 7.58
N LEU A 61 -6.90 3.95 8.73
CA LEU A 61 -7.69 3.14 9.65
C LEU A 61 -8.85 3.92 10.27
N VAL A 62 -8.60 5.13 10.75
CA VAL A 62 -9.64 6.02 11.29
C VAL A 62 -10.68 6.35 10.22
N LEU A 63 -10.24 6.69 9.01
CA LEU A 63 -11.12 6.96 7.88
C LEU A 63 -11.90 5.72 7.45
N THR A 64 -11.32 4.53 7.55
CA THR A 64 -12.04 3.27 7.26
C THR A 64 -13.26 3.12 8.16
N GLY A 65 -13.08 3.31 9.48
CA GLY A 65 -14.20 3.26 10.43
C GLY A 65 -15.25 4.35 10.17
N LEU A 66 -14.80 5.58 9.89
CA LEU A 66 -15.70 6.70 9.60
C LEU A 66 -16.50 6.50 8.31
N LEU A 67 -15.86 6.06 7.23
CA LEU A 67 -16.51 5.86 5.93
C LEU A 67 -17.52 4.69 5.98
N PHE A 68 -17.19 3.66 6.75
CA PHE A 68 -18.09 2.55 7.00
C PHE A 68 -19.35 3.00 7.78
N ASP A 69 -19.17 3.75 8.87
CA ASP A 69 -20.27 4.32 9.66
C ASP A 69 -21.16 5.27 8.84
N ARG A 70 -20.56 6.03 7.92
CA ARG A 70 -21.27 6.95 7.02
C ARG A 70 -21.94 6.28 5.82
N GLY A 71 -21.88 4.95 5.71
CA GLY A 71 -22.52 4.21 4.62
C GLY A 71 -21.87 4.44 3.25
N VAL A 72 -20.60 4.85 3.21
CA VAL A 72 -19.83 5.08 1.98
C VAL A 72 -18.55 4.21 1.93
N PRO A 73 -18.67 2.87 2.09
CA PRO A 73 -17.50 1.98 2.13
C PRO A 73 -16.73 1.92 0.81
N ASP A 74 -17.33 2.31 -0.31
CA ASP A 74 -16.68 2.42 -1.63
C ASP A 74 -15.47 3.37 -1.64
N LEU A 75 -15.38 4.29 -0.66
CA LEU A 75 -14.27 5.23 -0.55
C LEU A 75 -13.09 4.68 0.26
N ILE A 76 -13.24 3.52 0.91
CA ILE A 76 -12.18 2.89 1.70
C ILE A 76 -10.97 2.53 0.81
N PRO A 77 -11.14 1.86 -0.35
CA PRO A 77 -10.03 1.51 -1.24
C PRO A 77 -9.18 2.70 -1.67
N VAL A 78 -9.82 3.76 -2.16
CA VAL A 78 -9.11 4.97 -2.62
C VAL A 78 -8.40 5.69 -1.47
N THR A 79 -9.00 5.68 -0.27
CA THR A 79 -8.37 6.21 0.93
C THR A 79 -7.05 5.50 1.23
N TRP A 80 -7.04 4.16 1.21
CA TRP A 80 -5.83 3.38 1.44
C TRP A 80 -4.75 3.63 0.39
N VAL A 81 -5.12 3.68 -0.89
CA VAL A 81 -4.19 3.96 -1.99
C VAL A 81 -3.54 5.34 -1.85
N LEU A 82 -4.34 6.38 -1.57
CA LEU A 82 -3.84 7.74 -1.41
C LEU A 82 -2.98 7.90 -0.15
N CYS A 83 -3.43 7.38 1.00
CA CYS A 83 -2.66 7.41 2.24
C CYS A 83 -1.32 6.69 2.09
N TYR A 84 -1.29 5.52 1.43
CA TYR A 84 -0.04 4.83 1.13
C TYR A 84 0.87 5.67 0.24
N GLY A 85 0.33 6.28 -0.82
CA GLY A 85 1.08 7.15 -1.72
C GLY A 85 1.73 8.33 -1.00
N ILE A 86 1.01 8.98 -0.08
CA ILE A 86 1.52 10.06 0.77
C ILE A 86 2.69 9.56 1.64
N GLY A 87 2.51 8.43 2.32
CA GLY A 87 3.56 7.88 3.19
C GLY A 87 4.82 7.45 2.43
N ALA A 88 4.65 6.81 1.27
CA ALA A 88 5.76 6.43 0.40
C ALA A 88 6.50 7.66 -0.15
N LEU A 89 5.78 8.71 -0.54
CA LEU A 89 6.40 9.96 -0.98
C LEU A 89 7.14 10.67 0.16
N ALA A 90 6.60 10.64 1.38
CA ALA A 90 7.27 11.17 2.57
C ALA A 90 8.58 10.40 2.88
N ALA A 91 8.61 9.08 2.64
CA ALA A 91 9.80 8.25 2.78
C ALA A 91 10.85 8.46 1.67
N ALA A 92 10.53 9.21 0.61
CA ALA A 92 11.42 9.39 -0.55
C ALA A 92 12.62 10.31 -0.29
N ARG A 93 12.77 10.84 0.93
CA ARG A 93 13.80 11.83 1.26
C ARG A 93 15.22 11.33 1.02
N HIS A 94 15.48 10.04 1.19
CA HIS A 94 16.81 9.44 1.00
C HIS A 94 16.86 8.39 -0.12
N HIS A 95 15.70 7.92 -0.59
CA HIS A 95 15.58 6.90 -1.63
C HIS A 95 14.51 7.30 -2.66
N ARG A 96 14.95 7.99 -3.72
CA ARG A 96 14.08 8.57 -4.75
C ARG A 96 13.21 7.52 -5.44
N GLU A 97 13.68 6.28 -5.50
CA GLU A 97 12.93 5.13 -6.01
C GLU A 97 11.59 4.95 -5.29
N VAL A 98 11.57 5.09 -3.97
CA VAL A 98 10.36 4.96 -3.15
C VAL A 98 9.38 6.11 -3.45
N GLY A 99 9.89 7.28 -3.81
CA GLY A 99 9.08 8.42 -4.25
C GLY A 99 8.34 8.17 -5.56
N TRP A 100 8.94 7.47 -6.51
CA TRP A 100 8.26 7.09 -7.75
C TRP A 100 7.11 6.12 -7.49
N LEU A 101 7.30 5.17 -6.56
CA LEU A 101 6.22 4.28 -6.11
C LEU A 101 5.09 5.09 -5.47
N GLY A 102 5.41 6.02 -4.56
CA GLY A 102 4.42 6.90 -3.93
C GLY A 102 3.64 7.74 -4.93
N LEU A 103 4.32 8.34 -5.91
CA LEU A 103 3.67 9.12 -6.97
C LEU A 103 2.73 8.26 -7.81
N ALA A 104 3.12 7.03 -8.14
CA ALA A 104 2.28 6.13 -8.93
C ALA A 104 0.99 5.72 -8.18
N PHE A 105 1.09 5.54 -6.86
CA PHE A 105 -0.08 5.35 -5.99
C PHE A 105 -1.01 6.58 -6.00
N LEU A 106 -0.44 7.79 -5.85
CA LEU A 106 -1.22 9.03 -5.88
C LEU A 106 -1.94 9.24 -7.22
N VAL A 107 -1.24 9.01 -8.33
CA VAL A 107 -1.82 9.12 -9.68
C VAL A 107 -2.93 8.10 -9.87
N THR A 108 -2.71 6.84 -9.46
CA THR A 108 -3.73 5.79 -9.59
C THR A 108 -4.95 6.06 -8.72
N GLY A 109 -4.77 6.52 -7.48
CA GLY A 109 -5.86 6.91 -6.59
C GLY A 109 -6.65 8.12 -7.12
N ALA A 110 -5.96 9.12 -7.69
CA ALA A 110 -6.61 10.28 -8.30
C ALA A 110 -7.39 9.91 -9.58
N LEU A 111 -6.82 9.04 -10.43
CA LEU A 111 -7.52 8.54 -11.62
C LEU A 111 -8.75 7.71 -11.26
N TYR A 112 -8.68 6.92 -10.19
CA TYR A 112 -9.84 6.19 -9.69
C TYR A 112 -10.99 7.11 -9.28
N ALA A 113 -10.69 8.26 -8.68
CA ALA A 113 -11.73 9.23 -8.29
C ALA A 113 -12.55 9.76 -9.49
N VAL A 114 -12.04 9.64 -10.72
CA VAL A 114 -12.70 10.13 -11.94
C VAL A 114 -13.04 9.03 -12.95
N THR A 115 -12.77 7.76 -12.62
CA THR A 115 -13.03 6.62 -13.54
C THR A 115 -13.91 5.55 -12.90
N PRO A 116 -14.84 4.93 -13.66
CA PRO A 116 -15.68 3.85 -13.15
C PRO A 116 -14.89 2.53 -13.13
N VAL A 117 -13.98 2.41 -12.17
CA VAL A 117 -13.16 1.21 -11.95
C VAL A 117 -13.66 0.46 -10.72
N SER A 118 -13.54 -0.87 -10.71
CA SER A 118 -13.89 -1.66 -9.54
C SER A 118 -12.85 -1.50 -8.43
N ASP A 119 -13.33 -1.54 -7.20
CA ASP A 119 -12.55 -1.36 -5.98
C ASP A 119 -11.47 -2.43 -5.83
N ALA A 120 -11.81 -3.66 -6.21
CA ALA A 120 -10.88 -4.77 -6.25
C ALA A 120 -9.77 -4.57 -7.29
N LEU A 121 -10.09 -4.00 -8.47
CA LEU A 121 -9.08 -3.71 -9.48
C LEU A 121 -8.17 -2.57 -9.04
N LEU A 122 -8.72 -1.53 -8.39
CA LEU A 122 -7.91 -0.46 -7.80
C LEU A 122 -6.90 -1.03 -6.82
N LEU A 123 -7.35 -1.81 -5.83
CA LEU A 123 -6.47 -2.38 -4.82
C LEU A 123 -5.45 -3.35 -5.43
N GLY A 124 -5.86 -4.20 -6.37
CA GLY A 124 -4.97 -5.15 -7.04
C GLY A 124 -3.90 -4.46 -7.89
N VAL A 125 -4.28 -3.45 -8.68
CA VAL A 125 -3.32 -2.69 -9.50
C VAL A 125 -2.38 -1.89 -8.61
N SER A 126 -2.91 -1.16 -7.63
CA SER A 126 -2.09 -0.35 -6.72
C SER A 126 -1.16 -1.22 -5.88
N PHE A 127 -1.66 -2.17 -5.09
CA PHE A 127 -0.85 -2.90 -4.10
C PHE A 127 -0.12 -4.14 -4.64
N CYS A 128 -0.55 -4.74 -5.75
CA CYS A 128 0.19 -5.86 -6.34
C CYS A 128 1.05 -5.42 -7.52
N VAL A 129 0.45 -4.80 -8.55
CA VAL A 129 1.18 -4.52 -9.80
C VAL A 129 2.30 -3.49 -9.58
N HIS A 130 2.03 -2.38 -8.88
CA HIS A 130 3.07 -1.38 -8.63
C HIS A 130 4.23 -1.95 -7.81
N HIS A 131 3.95 -2.72 -6.76
CA HIS A 131 4.98 -3.35 -5.93
C HIS A 131 5.80 -4.39 -6.70
N LEU A 132 5.18 -5.19 -7.55
CA LEU A 132 5.88 -6.15 -8.41
C LEU A 132 6.80 -5.45 -9.41
N LEU A 133 6.29 -4.43 -10.11
CA LEU A 133 7.08 -3.64 -11.06
C LEU A 133 8.24 -2.94 -10.37
N PHE A 134 7.99 -2.36 -9.19
CA PHE A 134 9.03 -1.72 -8.38
C PHE A 134 10.11 -2.71 -7.95
N GLY A 135 9.72 -3.88 -7.43
CA GLY A 135 10.64 -4.92 -7.01
C GLY A 135 11.49 -5.44 -8.17
N LEU A 136 10.87 -5.67 -9.34
CA LEU A 136 11.56 -6.11 -10.55
C LEU A 136 12.55 -5.06 -11.06
N LEU A 137 12.14 -3.79 -11.12
CA LEU A 137 13.01 -2.68 -11.55
C LEU A 137 14.23 -2.55 -10.62
N LEU A 138 14.02 -2.65 -9.31
CA LEU A 138 15.10 -2.57 -8.34
C LEU A 138 16.05 -3.77 -8.45
N ALA A 139 15.52 -4.98 -8.69
CA ALA A 139 16.34 -6.17 -8.91
C ALA A 139 17.19 -6.03 -10.18
N TRP A 140 16.59 -5.56 -11.28
CA TRP A 140 17.27 -5.32 -12.54
C TRP A 140 18.39 -4.28 -12.41
N ARG A 141 18.12 -3.15 -11.75
CA ARG A 141 19.13 -2.10 -11.49
C ARG A 141 20.30 -2.54 -10.60
N ARG A 142 20.14 -3.62 -9.82
CA ARG A 142 21.22 -4.19 -9.00
C ARG A 142 22.04 -5.26 -9.73
N ALA A 143 21.51 -5.80 -10.82
CA ALA A 143 22.13 -6.85 -11.62
C ALA A 143 22.87 -6.30 -12.85
N ALA A 144 22.45 -5.13 -13.35
CA ALA A 144 23.14 -4.35 -14.38
C ALA A 144 24.29 -3.53 -13.79
#